data_AF-A0AAD8QGB9-F1
#
_entry.id   AF-A0AAD8QGB9-F1
#
_cell.length_a   1.000
_cell.length_b   1.000
_cell.length_c   1.000
_cell.angle_alpha   90.00
_cell.angle_beta   90.00
_cell.angle_gamma   90.00
#
_symmetry.space_group_name_H-M   'P 1'
#
loop_
_entity.id
_entity.type
_entity.pdbx_description
1 polymer ?
#
loop_
_entity_poly.entity_id
_entity_poly.type
_entity_poly.pdbx_seq_one_letter_code
_entity_poly.pdbx_strand_id
1 'polypeptide(L)' 'IILTGGSTLFPRFAERLQRELRPLVPAEYQVKIIPQENPILGAWRGGSILASKPDFESMCVTKSEYEEMGSERCRRRFFS' A
#
# COMPACT_ATOMS: atom_id res chain seq x y z
N ILE A 1 -4.04 2.59 -11.13
CA ILE A 1 -4.57 1.86 -9.95
C ILE A 1 -3.92 0.49 -9.90
N ILE A 2 -3.26 0.13 -8.80
CA ILE A 2 -2.68 -1.21 -8.59
C ILE A 2 -3.68 -2.04 -7.77
N LEU A 3 -3.93 -3.28 -8.18
CA LEU A 3 -4.78 -4.20 -7.42
C LEU A 3 -3.93 -5.07 -6.48
N THR A 4 -4.26 -5.05 -5.19
CA THR A 4 -3.60 -5.83 -4.14
C THR A 4 -4.64 -6.39 -3.18
N GLY A 5 -4.30 -7.49 -2.50
CA GLY A 5 -5.19 -8.22 -1.60
C GLY A 5 -5.94 -9.38 -2.29
N GLY A 6 -6.37 -10.36 -1.50
CA GLY A 6 -7.01 -11.58 -2.03
C GLY A 6 -8.35 -11.31 -2.72
N SER A 7 -9.11 -10.31 -2.28
CA SER A 7 -10.41 -9.98 -2.87
C SER A 7 -10.32 -9.50 -4.33
N THR A 8 -9.15 -9.08 -4.81
CA THR A 8 -9.00 -8.68 -6.22
C THR A 8 -8.94 -9.89 -7.16
N LEU A 9 -8.84 -11.11 -6.62
CA LEU A 9 -8.83 -12.35 -7.39
C LEU A 9 -10.24 -12.85 -7.76
N PHE A 10 -11.31 -12.17 -7.32
CA PHE A 10 -12.64 -12.51 -7.78
C PHE A 10 -12.74 -12.42 -9.31
N PRO A 11 -13.40 -13.38 -9.98
CA PRO A 11 -13.51 -13.38 -11.44
C PRO A 11 -14.06 -12.06 -11.97
N ARG A 12 -13.36 -11.48 -12.95
CA ARG A 12 -13.71 -10.23 -13.63
C ARG A 12 -13.69 -8.97 -12.76
N PHE A 13 -13.01 -8.99 -11.62
CA PHE A 13 -12.95 -7.84 -10.70
C PHE A 13 -12.35 -6.60 -11.38
N ALA A 14 -11.24 -6.75 -12.11
CA ALA A 14 -10.56 -5.63 -12.75
C ALA A 14 -11.42 -4.96 -13.83
N GLU A 15 -12.12 -5.76 -14.63
CA GLU A 15 -13.01 -5.32 -15.70
C GLU A 15 -14.24 -4.60 -15.13
N ARG A 16 -14.81 -5.14 -14.04
CA ARG A 16 -15.92 -4.51 -13.33
C ARG A 16 -15.50 -3.14 -12.81
N LEU A 17 -14.34 -3.07 -12.15
CA LEU A 17 -13.80 -1.82 -11.60
C LEU A 17 -13.52 -0.80 -12.71
N GLN A 18 -12.91 -1.20 -13.82
CA GLN A 18 -12.66 -0.33 -14.97
C GLN A 18 -13.95 0.30 -15.48
N ARG A 19 -14.99 -0.53 -15.66
CA ARG A 19 -16.30 -0.10 -16.18
C ARG A 19 -16.98 0.90 -15.26
N GLU A 20 -16.91 0.70 -13.95
CA GLU A 20 -17.52 1.60 -12.96
C GLU A 20 -16.74 2.90 -12.78
N LEU A 21 -15.42 2.88 -12.94
CA LEU A 21 -14.60 4.09 -12.86
C LEU A 21 -14.69 4.96 -14.11
N ARG A 22 -14.83 4.38 -15.30
CA ARG A 22 -14.84 5.14 -16.56
C ARG A 22 -15.84 6.31 -16.59
N PRO A 23 -17.11 6.18 -16.17
CA PRO A 23 -18.04 7.32 -16.17
C PRO A 23 -17.73 8.38 -15.11
N LEU A 24 -16.90 8.07 -14.11
CA LEU A 24 -16.51 9.00 -13.04
C LEU A 24 -15.24 9.80 -13.36
N VAL A 25 -14.54 9.45 -14.44
CA VAL A 25 -13.25 10.02 -14.82
C VAL A 25 -13.41 10.80 -16.13
N PRO A 26 -12.90 12.03 -16.24
CA PRO A 26 -12.92 12.79 -17.50
C PRO A 26 -12.40 11.99 -18.71
N ALA A 27 -12.87 12.31 -19.90
CA ALA A 27 -12.66 11.53 -21.12
C ALA A 27 -11.20 11.49 -21.59
N GLU A 28 -10.49 12.59 -21.35
CA GLU A 28 -9.08 12.80 -21.63
C GLU A 28 -8.15 11.91 -20.80
N TYR A 29 -8.62 11.36 -19.68
CA TYR A 29 -7.80 10.50 -18.82
C TYR A 29 -8.05 9.01 -19.08
N GLN A 30 -6.96 8.30 -19.30
CA GLN A 30 -6.97 6.84 -19.38
C GLN A 30 -7.00 6.22 -17.98
N VAL A 31 -8.04 5.44 -17.68
CA VAL A 31 -8.08 4.62 -16.46
C VAL A 31 -7.22 3.38 -16.69
N LYS A 32 -6.11 3.24 -15.95
CA LYS A 32 -5.22 2.08 -16.00
C LYS A 32 -5.31 1.28 -14.70
N ILE A 33 -5.82 0.06 -14.81
CA ILE A 33 -5.87 -0.92 -13.71
C ILE A 33 -4.80 -1.97 -13.96
N ILE A 34 -3.96 -2.21 -12.97
CA ILE A 34 -2.81 -3.11 -13.06
C ILE A 34 -2.95 -4.18 -11.98
N PRO A 35 -3.33 -5.42 -12.33
CA PRO A 35 -3.27 -6.53 -11.40
C PRO A 35 -1.82 -6.91 -11.10
N GLN A 36 -1.54 -7.26 -9.84
CA GLN A 36 -0.27 -7.89 -9.50
C GLN A 36 -0.30 -9.39 -9.81
N GLU A 37 0.85 -9.97 -10.12
CA GLU A 37 1.00 -11.41 -10.35
C GLU A 37 0.59 -12.24 -9.13
N ASN A 38 0.91 -11.74 -7.93
CA ASN A 38 0.57 -12.37 -6.64
C ASN A 38 0.01 -11.31 -5.67
N PRO A 39 -1.26 -10.88 -5.82
CA PRO A 39 -1.80 -9.73 -5.10
C PRO A 39 -1.92 -9.97 -3.59
N ILE A 40 -1.99 -11.22 -3.14
CA ILE A 40 -1.98 -11.61 -1.72
C ILE A 40 -0.62 -11.31 -1.07
N LEU A 41 0.48 -11.49 -1.81
CA LEU A 41 1.84 -11.32 -1.30
C LEU A 41 2.38 -9.89 -1.50
N GLY A 42 1.64 -9.02 -2.20
CA GLY A 42 2.10 -7.67 -2.55
C GLY A 42 2.54 -6.85 -1.34
N ALA A 43 1.72 -6.82 -0.29
CA ALA A 43 2.03 -6.09 0.95
C ALA A 43 3.29 -6.62 1.63
N TRP A 44 3.44 -7.94 1.74
CA TRP A 44 4.61 -8.57 2.36
C TRP A 44 5.89 -8.31 1.55
N ARG A 45 5.84 -8.45 0.22
CA ARG A 45 6.98 -8.17 -0.66
C ARG A 45 7.43 -6.71 -0.52
N GLY A 46 6.48 -5.77 -0.49
CA GLY A 46 6.78 -4.36 -0.25
C GLY A 46 7.46 -4.11 1.10
N GLY A 47 6.96 -4.75 2.17
CA GLY A 47 7.58 -4.70 3.49
C GLY A 47 9.01 -5.25 3.53
N SER A 48 9.24 -6.40 2.88
CA SER A 48 10.57 -7.02 2.77
C SER A 48 11.57 -6.14 2.03
N ILE A 49 11.16 -5.55 0.90
CA ILE A 49 12.00 -4.59 0.15
C ILE A 49 12.29 -3.35 1.00
N LEU A 50 11.28 -2.80 1.68
CA LEU A 50 11.46 -1.62 2.54
C LEU A 50 12.44 -1.90 3.69
N ALA A 51 12.30 -3.04 4.36
CA ALA A 51 13.17 -3.46 5.45
C ALA A 51 14.62 -3.70 5.02
N SER A 52 14.84 -4.00 3.73
CA SER A 52 16.16 -4.24 3.17
C SER A 52 16.91 -2.95 2.76
N LYS A 53 16.28 -1.77 2.88
CA LYS A 53 16.93 -0.52 2.48
C LYS A 53 17.94 -0.03 3.54
N PRO A 54 19.05 0.61 3.13
CA PRO A 54 20.05 1.13 4.07
C PRO A 54 19.50 2.14 5.09
N ASP A 55 18.45 2.87 4.74
CA ASP A 55 17.82 3.89 5.56
C ASP A 55 16.70 3.36 6.46
N PHE A 56 16.41 2.06 6.44
CA PHE A 56 15.28 1.48 7.17
C PHE A 56 15.32 1.77 8.68
N GLU A 57 16.50 1.69 9.31
CA GLU A 57 16.65 1.98 10.74
C GLU A 57 16.23 3.42 11.08
N SER A 58 16.49 4.38 10.18
CA SER A 58 16.09 5.77 10.37
C SER A 58 14.59 6.00 10.26
N MET A 59 13.83 5.02 9.78
CA MET A 59 12.36 5.04 9.70
C MET A 59 11.70 4.41 10.94
N CYS A 60 12.45 3.61 11.70
CA CYS A 60 11.95 2.93 12.89
C CYS A 60 11.78 3.89 14.08
N VAL A 61 11.05 3.40 15.09
CA VAL A 61 11.03 3.95 16.44
C VAL A 61 11.94 3.07 17.29
N THR A 62 12.93 3.66 17.95
CA THR A 62 13.84 2.89 18.81
C THR A 62 13.17 2.58 20.15
N LYS A 63 13.73 1.60 20.87
CA LYS A 63 13.28 1.28 22.23
C LYS A 63 13.36 2.49 23.17
N SER A 64 14.46 3.24 23.13
CA SER A 64 14.65 4.42 23.99
C SER A 64 13.63 5.52 23.69
N GLU A 65 13.38 5.80 22.41
CA GLU A 65 12.36 6.79 22.02
C GLU A 65 10.96 6.39 22.51
N TYR A 66 10.64 5.09 22.47
CA TYR A 66 9.37 4.59 22.98
C TYR A 66 9.29 4.63 24.51
N GLU A 67 10.38 4.33 25.23
CA GLU A 67 10.40 4.43 26.69
C GLU A 67 10.25 5.87 27.19
N GLU A 68 10.75 6.86 26.44
CA GLU A 68 10.64 8.28 26.79
C GLU A 68 9.26 8.89 26.50
N MET A 69 8.68 8.58 25.34
CA MET A 69 7.47 9.25 24.82
C MET A 69 6.25 8.34 24.71
N GLY A 70 6.42 7.04 24.95
CA GLY A 70 5.37 6.03 24.82
C GLY A 70 4.74 5.98 23.42
N SER A 71 3.45 5.66 23.39
CA SER A 71 2.67 5.54 22.15
C SER A 71 2.65 6.81 21.29
N GLU A 72 2.91 7.99 21.87
CA GLU A 72 2.91 9.25 21.14
C GLU A 72 4.05 9.33 20.12
N ARG A 73 5.20 8.71 20.42
CA ARG A 73 6.29 8.60 19.46
C ARG A 73 5.88 7.85 18.20
N CYS A 74 5.17 6.73 18.37
CA CYS A 74 4.65 5.94 17.26
C CYS A 74 3.60 6.70 16.46
N ARG A 75 2.69 7.43 17.14
CA ARG A 75 1.70 8.29 16.46
C ARG A 75 2.39 9.31 15.57
N ARG A 76 3.25 10.16 16.13
CA ARG A 76 3.96 11.21 15.38
C ARG A 76 4.81 10.68 14.23
N ARG A 77 5.33 9.46 14.32
CA ARG A 77 6.19 8.87 13.28
C ARG A 77 5.38 8.26 12.13
N PHE A 78 4.33 7.50 12.44
CA PHE A 78 3.65 6.65 11.45
C PHE A 78 2.27 7.17 11.04
N PHE A 79 1.72 8.13 11.77
CA PHE A 79 0.39 8.68 11.54
C PHE A 79 0.50 10.21 11.48
N SER A 80 0.04 10.81 10.38
CA SER A 80 -0.17 12.26 10.26
C SER A 80 -1.57 12.63 10.68
#